data_AF-A0A7S1EHD6-F1
#
_entry.id   AF-A0A7S1EHD6-F1
#
_cell.length_a   1.000
_cell.length_b   1.000
_cell.length_c   1.000
_cell.angle_alpha   90.00
_cell.angle_beta   90.00
_cell.angle_gamma   90.00
#
_symmetry.space_group_name_H-M   'P 1'
#
loop_
_entity.id
_entity.type
_entity.pdbx_description
1 polymer ?
#
loop_
_entity_poly.entity_id
_entity_poly.type
_entity_poly.pdbx_seq_one_letter_code
_entity_poly.pdbx_strand_id
1 'polypeptide(L)'
;DGSKSSVTWARRNADGAGLGDTPIKWICDDVMTYVEREIRRGSRYNGLIFDPPAFGRGGPKNRTWSIRKDMPRLIESLKHLLVDDPSFIVLSCHDPEWPHQRLAEMLADS
;
A
#
# COMPACT_ATOMS: atom_id res chain seq x y z
N ASP A 1 6.60 -3.48 -1.36
CA ASP A 1 6.59 -4.40 -0.20
C ASP A 1 7.82 -4.08 0.66
N GLY A 2 7.75 -4.23 1.99
CA GLY A 2 8.91 -4.03 2.87
C GLY A 2 9.92 -5.20 2.86
N SER A 3 9.52 -6.34 2.33
CA SER A 3 10.29 -7.58 2.26
C SER A 3 10.96 -7.78 0.90
N LYS A 4 12.30 -7.80 0.89
CA LYS A 4 13.08 -8.06 -0.33
C LYS A 4 12.78 -9.44 -0.93
N SER A 5 12.52 -10.45 -0.09
CA SER A 5 12.17 -11.78 -0.58
C SER A 5 10.81 -11.77 -1.27
N SER A 6 9.80 -11.10 -0.71
CA SER A 6 8.47 -10.95 -1.33
C SER A 6 8.56 -10.25 -2.68
N VAL A 7 9.31 -9.14 -2.79
CA VAL A 7 9.53 -8.45 -4.07
C VAL A 7 10.22 -9.34 -5.10
N THR A 8 11.20 -10.14 -4.67
CA THR A 8 11.93 -11.06 -5.56
C THR A 8 11.01 -12.16 -6.08
N TRP A 9 10.16 -12.73 -5.22
CA TRP A 9 9.15 -13.71 -5.61
C TRP A 9 8.13 -13.13 -6.59
N ALA A 10 7.62 -11.94 -6.30
CA ALA A 10 6.66 -11.27 -7.19
C ALA A 10 7.25 -11.01 -8.59
N ARG A 11 8.54 -10.61 -8.67
CA ARG A 11 9.23 -10.48 -9.96
C ARG A 11 9.30 -11.79 -10.73
N ARG A 12 9.71 -12.88 -10.05
CA ARG A 12 9.75 -14.22 -10.68
C ARG A 12 8.38 -14.68 -11.18
N ASN A 13 7.32 -14.35 -10.44
CA ASN A 13 5.95 -14.67 -10.87
C ASN A 13 5.56 -13.88 -12.12
N ALA A 14 5.92 -12.59 -12.19
CA ALA A 14 5.69 -11.79 -13.40
C ALA A 14 6.46 -12.35 -14.60
N ASP A 15 7.73 -12.74 -14.42
CA ASP A 15 8.54 -13.36 -15.47
C ASP A 15 7.91 -14.68 -15.94
N GLY A 16 7.51 -15.55 -15.01
CA GLY A 16 6.83 -16.81 -15.31
C GLY A 16 5.47 -16.65 -15.97
N ALA A 17 4.81 -15.51 -15.77
CA ALA A 17 3.56 -15.15 -16.42
C ALA A 17 3.75 -14.45 -17.79
N GLY A 18 4.99 -14.28 -18.27
CA GLY A 18 5.30 -13.57 -19.52
C GLY A 18 5.15 -12.04 -19.43
N LEU A 19 5.14 -11.49 -18.21
CA LEU A 19 5.01 -10.05 -17.94
C LEU A 19 6.35 -9.35 -17.67
N GLY A 20 7.48 -10.03 -17.91
CA GLY A 20 8.83 -9.50 -17.61
C GLY A 20 9.16 -8.17 -18.29
N ASP A 21 8.62 -7.94 -19.49
CA ASP A 21 8.84 -6.71 -20.27
C ASP A 21 7.80 -5.61 -20.00
N THR A 22 6.82 -5.87 -19.13
CA THR A 22 5.83 -4.86 -18.74
C THR A 22 6.48 -3.83 -17.80
N PRO A 23 6.02 -2.55 -17.81
CA PRO A 23 6.66 -1.47 -17.05
C PRO A 23 6.34 -1.53 -15.53
N ILE A 24 6.67 -2.65 -14.87
CA ILE A 24 6.45 -2.84 -13.43
C ILE A 24 7.63 -2.25 -12.66
N LYS A 25 7.32 -1.25 -11.82
CA LYS A 25 8.28 -0.68 -10.87
C LYS A 25 8.26 -1.48 -9.56
N TRP A 26 9.32 -2.26 -9.34
CA TRP A 26 9.49 -3.05 -8.12
C TRP A 26 10.13 -2.21 -7.00
N ILE A 27 9.46 -2.08 -5.86
CA ILE A 27 9.91 -1.23 -4.75
C ILE A 27 9.96 -2.04 -3.46
N CYS A 28 11.15 -2.06 -2.85
CA CYS A 28 11.39 -2.62 -1.53
C CYS A 28 11.58 -1.46 -0.53
N ASP A 29 10.50 -1.02 0.10
CA ASP A 29 10.53 0.13 1.03
C ASP A 29 9.37 0.04 2.05
N ASP A 30 9.49 0.82 3.12
CA ASP A 30 8.40 1.08 4.05
C ASP A 30 7.28 1.86 3.36
N VAL A 31 6.02 1.44 3.55
CA VAL A 31 4.88 2.01 2.83
C VAL A 31 4.68 3.49 3.16
N MET A 32 4.81 3.89 4.42
CA MET A 32 4.64 5.29 4.82
C MET A 32 5.74 6.17 4.24
N THR A 33 6.99 5.70 4.30
CA THR A 33 8.14 6.39 3.72
C THR A 33 7.99 6.52 2.20
N TYR A 34 7.50 5.48 1.53
CA TYR A 34 7.24 5.51 0.09
C TYR A 34 6.16 6.54 -0.27
N VAL A 35 5.00 6.48 0.40
CA VAL A 35 3.87 7.38 0.17
C VAL A 35 4.28 8.84 0.38
N GLU A 36 4.96 9.16 1.48
CA GLU A 36 5.45 10.52 1.76
C GLU A 36 6.38 11.05 0.64
N ARG A 37 7.23 10.19 0.07
CA ARG A 37 8.12 10.58 -1.04
C ARG A 37 7.36 10.81 -2.34
N GLU A 38 6.37 9.98 -2.64
CA GLU A 38 5.55 10.13 -3.85
C GLU A 38 4.68 11.38 -3.78
N ILE A 39 4.13 11.72 -2.62
CA ILE A 39 3.38 12.97 -2.42
C ILE A 39 4.30 14.17 -2.68
N ARG A 40 5.53 14.16 -2.14
CA ARG A 40 6.52 15.23 -2.40
C ARG A 40 6.92 15.35 -3.87
N ARG A 41 6.84 14.26 -4.64
CA ARG A 41 7.11 14.24 -6.08
C ARG A 41 5.91 14.70 -6.91
N GLY A 42 4.73 14.83 -6.31
CA GLY A 42 3.49 15.10 -7.03
C GLY A 42 2.99 13.92 -7.86
N SER A 43 3.40 12.70 -7.53
CA SER A 43 2.91 11.49 -8.21
C SER A 43 1.41 11.34 -8.00
N ARG A 44 0.68 10.97 -9.06
CA ARG A 44 -0.76 10.66 -9.02
C ARG A 44 -1.04 9.29 -9.65
N TYR A 45 -1.99 8.56 -9.10
CA TYR A 45 -2.33 7.19 -9.45
C TYR A 45 -3.82 7.07 -9.76
N ASN A 46 -4.16 6.34 -10.83
CA ASN A 46 -5.55 6.09 -11.23
C ASN A 46 -6.25 5.02 -10.39
N GLY A 47 -5.50 4.19 -9.67
CA GLY A 47 -6.09 3.18 -8.80
C GLY A 47 -5.07 2.62 -7.83
N LEU A 48 -5.58 2.08 -6.72
CA LEU A 48 -4.76 1.53 -5.64
C LEU A 48 -5.29 0.16 -5.22
N ILE A 49 -4.34 -0.74 -4.95
CA ILE A 49 -4.59 -2.01 -4.26
C ILE A 49 -3.62 -2.05 -3.08
N PHE A 50 -4.13 -2.27 -1.88
CA PHE A 50 -3.30 -2.37 -0.69
C PHE A 50 -3.88 -3.32 0.33
N ASP A 51 -2.99 -4.14 0.89
CA ASP A 51 -3.28 -5.16 1.89
C ASP A 51 -2.33 -4.99 3.09
N PRO A 52 -2.59 -4.02 3.98
CA PRO A 52 -1.73 -3.77 5.12
C PRO A 52 -1.87 -4.88 6.17
N PRO A 53 -0.76 -5.40 6.72
CA PRO A 53 -0.82 -6.40 7.78
C PRO A 53 -1.38 -5.81 9.08
N ALA A 54 -1.96 -6.64 9.95
CA ALA A 54 -2.39 -6.24 11.30
C ALA A 54 -1.24 -5.62 12.11
N PHE A 55 -0.09 -6.29 12.08
CA PHE A 55 1.15 -5.86 12.72
C PHE A 55 2.34 -6.19 11.81
N GLY A 56 3.32 -5.31 11.79
CA GLY A 56 4.53 -5.52 10.99
C GLY A 56 5.72 -4.77 11.58
N ARG A 57 6.91 -5.16 11.13
CA ARG A 57 8.13 -4.37 11.34
C ARG A 57 8.64 -4.00 9.96
N GLY A 58 8.70 -2.70 9.68
CA GLY A 58 8.97 -2.18 8.35
C GLY A 58 9.95 -1.01 8.36
N GLY A 59 10.84 -1.01 7.37
CA GLY A 59 11.68 0.14 7.02
C GLY A 59 13.06 0.21 7.69
N PRO A 60 13.94 1.10 7.18
CA PRO A 60 15.35 1.26 7.61
C PRO A 60 15.55 1.79 9.05
N LYS A 61 14.51 1.78 9.90
CA LYS A 61 14.56 2.25 11.29
C LYS A 61 13.82 1.33 12.28
N ASN A 62 13.50 0.10 11.88
CA ASN A 62 12.77 -0.86 12.74
C ASN A 62 11.45 -0.27 13.26
N ARG A 63 10.75 0.52 12.44
CA ARG A 63 9.46 1.09 12.83
C ARG A 63 8.44 -0.04 12.88
N THR A 64 7.73 -0.11 14.00
CA THR A 64 6.59 -1.01 14.15
C THR A 64 5.39 -0.40 13.45
N TRP A 65 4.80 -1.16 12.53
CA TRP A 65 3.47 -0.91 11.98
C TRP A 65 2.43 -1.59 12.86
N SER A 66 1.36 -0.87 13.17
CA SER A 66 0.13 -1.42 13.74
C SER A 66 -1.06 -0.81 13.02
N ILE A 67 -1.95 -1.67 12.52
CA ILE A 67 -3.15 -1.26 11.80
C ILE A 67 -3.98 -0.23 12.59
N ARG A 68 -4.09 -0.39 13.93
CA ARG A 68 -4.85 0.55 14.76
C ARG A 68 -4.28 1.96 14.80
N LYS A 69 -2.95 2.06 14.77
CA LYS A 69 -2.24 3.33 14.91
C LYS A 69 -2.03 4.00 13.56
N ASP A 70 -1.63 3.22 12.57
CA ASP A 70 -1.00 3.75 11.36
C ASP A 70 -1.95 3.74 10.15
N MET A 71 -3.02 2.92 10.16
CA MET A 71 -3.98 2.85 9.05
C MET A 71 -4.70 4.17 8.76
N PRO A 72 -5.24 4.93 9.74
CA PRO A 72 -5.92 6.19 9.44
C PRO A 72 -5.00 7.18 8.72
N ARG A 73 -3.74 7.28 9.19
CA ARG A 73 -2.72 8.12 8.58
C ARG A 73 -2.34 7.66 7.17
N LEU A 74 -2.27 6.35 6.94
CA LEU A 74 -2.01 5.79 5.61
C LEU A 74 -3.11 6.20 4.64
N ILE A 75 -4.38 5.99 5.00
CA ILE A 75 -5.52 6.30 4.13
C ILE A 75 -5.60 7.79 3.80
N GLU A 76 -5.44 8.66 4.80
CA GLU A 76 -5.35 10.10 4.58
C GLU A 76 -4.24 10.45 3.57
N SER A 77 -3.06 9.84 3.72
CA SER A 77 -1.94 10.07 2.82
C SER A 77 -2.20 9.55 1.39
N LEU A 78 -2.89 8.42 1.24
CA LEU A 78 -3.18 7.81 -0.06
C LEU A 78 -4.11 8.69 -0.93
N LYS A 79 -4.98 9.52 -0.34
CA LYS A 79 -5.82 10.47 -1.10
C LYS A 79 -5.01 11.46 -1.89
N HIS A 80 -3.91 11.95 -1.31
CA HIS A 80 -3.01 12.87 -1.99
C HIS A 80 -2.29 12.23 -3.18
N LEU A 81 -2.29 10.89 -3.26
CA LEU A 81 -1.73 10.12 -4.37
C LEU A 81 -2.78 9.72 -5.41
N LEU A 82 -4.06 9.74 -5.10
CA LEU A 82 -5.11 9.38 -6.05
C LEU A 82 -5.43 10.57 -6.96
N VAL A 83 -5.73 10.33 -8.24
CA VAL A 83 -6.39 11.31 -9.12
C VAL A 83 -7.79 11.64 -8.58
N ASP A 84 -8.41 12.72 -9.09
CA ASP A 84 -9.70 13.20 -8.58
C ASP A 84 -10.86 12.20 -8.84
N ASP A 85 -10.75 11.38 -9.89
CA ASP A 85 -11.69 10.31 -10.23
C ASP A 85 -10.94 8.97 -10.44
N PRO A 86 -10.58 8.26 -9.35
CA PRO A 86 -9.82 7.03 -9.45
C PRO A 86 -10.69 5.89 -9.94
N SER A 87 -10.17 5.08 -10.87
CA SER A 87 -10.87 3.94 -11.45
C SER A 87 -11.20 2.84 -10.43
N PHE A 88 -10.35 2.65 -9.41
CA PHE A 88 -10.62 1.71 -8.32
C PHE A 88 -9.76 1.97 -7.08
N ILE A 89 -10.31 1.58 -5.93
CA ILE A 89 -9.57 1.45 -4.67
C ILE A 89 -9.95 0.09 -4.09
N VAL A 90 -8.95 -0.76 -3.85
CA VAL A 90 -9.14 -2.08 -3.23
C VAL A 90 -8.33 -2.12 -1.94
N LEU A 91 -9.05 -2.25 -0.83
CA LEU A 91 -8.49 -2.41 0.51
C LEU A 91 -8.90 -3.78 1.05
N SER A 92 -7.92 -4.59 1.43
CA SER A 92 -8.13 -5.83 2.18
C SER A 92 -7.52 -5.73 3.57
N CYS A 93 -8.11 -6.47 4.51
CA CYS A 93 -7.61 -6.57 5.87
C CYS A 93 -7.94 -7.94 6.43
N HIS A 94 -6.97 -8.55 7.10
CA HIS A 94 -7.10 -9.87 7.72
C HIS A 94 -7.17 -9.80 9.26
N ASP A 95 -7.26 -8.59 9.82
CA ASP A 95 -7.43 -8.38 11.27
C ASP A 95 -8.91 -8.47 11.66
N PRO A 96 -9.32 -9.41 12.53
CA PRO A 96 -10.72 -9.57 12.94
C PRO A 96 -11.35 -8.33 13.60
N GLU A 97 -10.55 -7.42 14.15
CA GLU A 97 -11.03 -6.19 14.79
C GLU A 97 -11.29 -5.06 13.78
N TRP A 98 -11.04 -5.33 12.50
CA TRP A 98 -11.24 -4.44 11.36
C TRP A 98 -12.20 -5.08 10.34
N PRO A 99 -13.48 -5.25 10.70
CA PRO A 99 -14.48 -5.75 9.78
C PRO A 99 -14.71 -4.75 8.62
N HIS A 100 -15.27 -5.25 7.52
CA HIS A 100 -15.54 -4.46 6.32
C HIS A 100 -16.30 -3.15 6.57
N GLN A 101 -17.23 -3.11 7.53
CA GLN A 101 -17.97 -1.90 7.90
C GLN A 101 -17.03 -0.78 8.37
N ARG A 102 -16.11 -1.12 9.29
CA ARG A 102 -15.13 -0.17 9.82
C ARG A 102 -14.17 0.33 8.75
N LEU A 103 -13.78 -0.55 7.83
CA LEU A 103 -12.95 -0.18 6.69
C LEU A 103 -13.70 0.77 5.75
N ALA A 104 -14.98 0.51 5.49
CA ALA A 104 -15.82 1.36 4.65
C ALA A 104 -16.04 2.74 5.26
N GLU A 105 -16.35 2.83 6.56
CA GLU A 105 -16.47 4.09 7.30
C GLU A 105 -15.19 4.93 7.19
N MET A 106 -14.03 4.31 7.42
CA MET A 106 -12.74 4.98 7.34
C MET A 106 -12.39 5.48 5.93
N LEU A 107 -12.89 4.81 4.87
CA LEU A 107 -12.75 5.27 3.49
C LEU A 107 -13.76 6.37 3.13
N ALA A 108 -14.93 6.39 3.78
CA ALA A 108 -15.99 7.38 3.54
C ALA A 108 -15.77 8.69 4.30
N ASP A 109 -15.23 8.64 5.53
CA ASP A 109 -14.93 9.79 6.39
C ASP A 109 -13.67 10.56 5.95
N SER A 110 -13.28 10.35 4.70
CA SER A 110 -11.93 10.48 4.22
C SER A 110 -11.86 11.36 2.98
#